data_AF-A0A7X2S8X7-F1
#
_entry.id   AF-A0A7X2S8X7-F1
#
_cell.length_a   1.000
_cell.length_b   1.000
_cell.length_c   1.000
_cell.angle_alpha   90.00
_cell.angle_beta   90.00
_cell.angle_gamma   90.00
#
_symmetry.space_group_name_H-M   'P 1'
#
loop_
_entity.id
_entity.type
_entity.pdbx_description
1 polymer ?
#
loop_
_entity_poly.entity_id
_entity_poly.type
_entity_poly.pdbx_seq_one_letter_code
_entity_poly.pdbx_strand_id
1 'polypeptide(L)'
;MTTARVKEPTRQWNRDLAANQEKDALKRYEERSEQRRKLSEQLKTSTPLEVDSPERTAFRQALVNPRDGLAMERMIGKNNLIPISYLEAGIRAAKAVCRIEIRDRIGRILGHGTGFLVTPSLLLTNHHVLTDEDCALHSLAQFNYEMDLNLREKPIQSFRLTPEVFFITDEKLDMTLVAVEEVSSDGTKLTDFGHLPLHAQSGKALIGEYVSIIQHPSGAPKAVAMRENEICDVFDEFIHYTTDTLEGSSGSPVLNDEWLPVALHHAGVPDPDDPEKYTANEGIRISSIVKFLAEKQSSFKEHQKEMLAEMLMDVKKEADPVKTERLKPSRYEKAKGYDSKFLGEKHSVSLPKLSKALEEDAAEVKGGENVLNYIHFSIVMSKSRKLAYYTVVNIDGKEMKNVERGKDSWYYDPRIDEKYQAGEELYSRNDLDRGHLVRRRDPVWGKDAKKANEDTFHFTNSSPQHKNLNQKTWLDLEDYILENAENHQFKATVFTGPVFREDDIVYRDVKIPAEFWKVAVMVKEDGTLSATAYLQSQKNLIEDLEFAYGDYKTYQVPLSKIESLTGLQFKDLKKSDPIGDLESSAGRVIEGPEDLKL
;
A
#
# COMPACT_ATOMS: atom_id res chain seq x y z
N MET A 1 -56.85 -38.17 6.39
CA MET A 1 -56.32 -37.13 5.46
C MET A 1 -55.05 -36.59 6.06
N THR A 2 -53.92 -37.04 5.54
CA THR A 2 -52.57 -36.69 5.99
C THR A 2 -52.25 -35.29 5.47
N THR A 3 -52.07 -34.33 6.38
CA THR A 3 -51.69 -32.97 6.04
C THR A 3 -50.23 -32.95 5.60
N ALA A 4 -50.01 -32.81 4.29
CA ALA A 4 -48.70 -32.55 3.73
C ALA A 4 -48.20 -31.19 4.24
N ARG A 5 -47.14 -31.19 5.04
CA ARG A 5 -46.35 -29.99 5.33
C ARG A 5 -45.78 -29.48 4.01
N VAL A 6 -46.23 -28.31 3.57
CA VAL A 6 -45.54 -27.54 2.52
C VAL A 6 -44.17 -27.18 3.08
N LYS A 7 -43.11 -27.81 2.57
CA LYS A 7 -41.74 -27.38 2.82
C LYS A 7 -41.54 -26.04 2.12
N GLU A 8 -41.08 -25.03 2.85
CA GLU A 8 -40.78 -23.70 2.31
C GLU A 8 -39.65 -23.78 1.26
N PRO A 9 -39.87 -23.34 0.01
CA PRO A 9 -38.91 -23.53 -1.09
C PRO A 9 -37.52 -22.89 -0.86
N THR A 10 -37.47 -21.74 -0.19
CA THR A 10 -36.26 -20.91 -0.04
C THR A 10 -35.19 -21.56 0.85
N ARG A 11 -35.61 -22.24 1.94
CA ARG A 11 -34.69 -22.91 2.87
C ARG A 11 -34.02 -24.13 2.24
N GLN A 12 -34.69 -24.76 1.28
CA GLN A 12 -34.16 -25.91 0.55
C GLN A 12 -33.16 -25.45 -0.53
N TRP A 13 -33.47 -24.34 -1.21
CA TRP A 13 -32.63 -23.80 -2.27
C TRP A 13 -31.23 -23.34 -1.81
N ASN A 14 -31.12 -22.63 -0.67
CA ASN A 14 -29.80 -22.20 -0.16
C ASN A 14 -28.93 -23.39 0.29
N ARG A 15 -29.56 -24.47 0.79
CA ARG A 15 -28.85 -25.72 1.12
C ARG A 15 -28.37 -26.46 -0.11
N ASP A 16 -29.18 -26.44 -1.17
CA ASP A 16 -28.80 -27.05 -2.45
C ASP A 16 -27.61 -26.31 -3.08
N LEU A 17 -27.55 -24.98 -2.96
CA LEU A 17 -26.41 -24.18 -3.42
C LEU A 17 -25.13 -24.48 -2.62
N ALA A 18 -25.21 -24.47 -1.28
CA ALA A 18 -24.06 -24.82 -0.43
C ALA A 18 -23.55 -26.25 -0.73
N ALA A 19 -24.46 -27.21 -0.90
CA ALA A 19 -24.11 -28.58 -1.29
C ALA A 19 -23.49 -28.67 -2.70
N ASN A 20 -23.85 -27.78 -3.62
CA ASN A 20 -23.19 -27.71 -4.93
C ASN A 20 -21.79 -27.12 -4.81
N GLN A 21 -21.57 -26.12 -3.94
CA GLN A 21 -20.24 -25.59 -3.65
C GLN A 21 -19.32 -26.66 -3.05
N GLU A 22 -19.82 -27.48 -2.11
CA GLU A 22 -19.05 -28.62 -1.57
C GLU A 22 -18.66 -29.65 -2.65
N LYS A 23 -19.58 -29.95 -3.59
CA LYS A 23 -19.28 -30.86 -4.72
C LYS A 23 -18.23 -30.28 -5.66
N ASP A 24 -18.32 -28.99 -5.96
CA ASP A 24 -17.37 -28.31 -6.83
C ASP A 24 -15.98 -28.21 -6.15
N ALA A 25 -15.96 -27.99 -4.83
CA ALA A 25 -14.75 -28.00 -4.02
C ALA A 25 -14.10 -29.39 -4.00
N LEU A 26 -14.90 -30.46 -3.79
CA LEU A 26 -14.45 -31.86 -3.89
C LEU A 26 -13.87 -32.15 -5.27
N LYS A 27 -14.54 -31.74 -6.34
CA LYS A 27 -14.04 -31.94 -7.70
C LYS A 27 -12.69 -31.26 -7.91
N ARG A 28 -12.53 -30.00 -7.48
CA ARG A 28 -11.24 -29.28 -7.51
C ARG A 28 -10.17 -30.00 -6.68
N TYR A 29 -10.56 -30.58 -5.55
CA TYR A 29 -9.69 -31.38 -4.70
C TYR A 29 -9.27 -32.70 -5.37
N GLU A 30 -10.15 -33.40 -6.06
CA GLU A 30 -9.79 -34.64 -6.77
C GLU A 30 -8.88 -34.36 -7.97
N GLU A 31 -9.20 -33.34 -8.76
CA GLU A 31 -8.47 -32.94 -9.98
C GLU A 31 -6.99 -32.58 -9.71
N ARG A 32 -6.68 -32.06 -8.52
CA ARG A 32 -5.30 -31.72 -8.11
C ARG A 32 -4.66 -32.69 -7.13
N SER A 33 -5.22 -33.91 -6.97
CA SER A 33 -4.71 -34.92 -6.03
C SER A 33 -3.21 -35.22 -6.21
N GLU A 34 -2.72 -35.37 -7.46
CA GLU A 34 -1.31 -35.62 -7.73
C GLU A 34 -0.42 -34.42 -7.39
N GLN A 35 -0.85 -33.20 -7.77
CA GLN A 35 -0.15 -31.95 -7.46
C GLN A 35 -0.06 -31.75 -5.94
N ARG A 36 -1.17 -31.94 -5.22
CA ARG A 36 -1.22 -31.82 -3.75
C ARG A 36 -0.31 -32.82 -3.07
N ARG A 37 -0.25 -34.07 -3.56
CA ARG A 37 0.69 -35.07 -3.05
C ARG A 37 2.14 -34.64 -3.25
N LYS A 38 2.48 -34.09 -4.43
CA LYS A 38 3.83 -33.55 -4.71
C LYS A 38 4.17 -32.37 -3.80
N LEU A 39 3.25 -31.43 -3.63
CA LEU A 39 3.42 -30.27 -2.74
C LEU A 39 3.63 -30.73 -1.28
N SER A 40 2.80 -31.65 -0.80
CA SER A 40 2.95 -32.24 0.54
C SER A 40 4.28 -32.97 0.71
N GLU A 41 4.77 -33.69 -0.31
CA GLU A 41 6.10 -34.32 -0.29
C GLU A 41 7.23 -33.28 -0.28
N GLN A 42 7.11 -32.19 -1.04
CA GLN A 42 8.08 -31.09 -1.07
C GLN A 42 8.16 -30.36 0.27
N LEU A 43 7.02 -30.03 0.89
CA LEU A 43 6.95 -29.35 2.18
C LEU A 43 7.59 -30.13 3.33
N LYS A 44 7.81 -31.44 3.19
CA LYS A 44 8.56 -32.25 4.17
C LYS A 44 10.05 -31.90 4.20
N THR A 45 10.60 -31.38 3.09
CA THR A 45 12.04 -31.13 2.92
C THR A 45 12.37 -29.68 2.56
N SER A 46 11.36 -28.89 2.18
CA SER A 46 11.48 -27.53 1.68
C SER A 46 10.52 -26.60 2.39
N THR A 47 10.85 -25.32 2.42
CA THR A 47 10.05 -24.29 3.08
C THR A 47 8.91 -23.79 2.18
N PRO A 48 7.84 -23.19 2.73
CA PRO A 48 6.83 -22.44 1.95
C PRO A 48 7.43 -21.47 0.91
N LEU A 49 8.55 -20.81 1.25
CA LEU A 49 9.27 -19.90 0.34
C LEU A 49 9.95 -20.60 -0.85
N GLU A 50 10.27 -21.88 -0.73
CA GLU A 50 10.92 -22.66 -1.79
C GLU A 50 9.92 -23.40 -2.67
N VAL A 51 8.71 -23.65 -2.14
CA VAL A 51 7.64 -24.40 -2.83
C VAL A 51 6.79 -23.50 -3.72
N ASP A 52 6.56 -22.24 -3.30
CA ASP A 52 5.70 -21.30 -4.01
C ASP A 52 6.45 -20.51 -5.11
N SER A 53 5.71 -19.79 -5.96
CA SER A 53 6.27 -18.99 -7.05
C SER A 53 7.07 -17.78 -6.54
N PRO A 54 8.17 -17.38 -7.21
CA PRO A 54 9.00 -16.23 -6.81
C PRO A 54 8.21 -14.93 -6.60
N GLU A 55 7.17 -14.69 -7.40
CA GLU A 55 6.32 -13.51 -7.30
C GLU A 55 5.52 -13.52 -5.99
N ARG A 56 4.94 -14.67 -5.64
CA ARG A 56 4.15 -14.83 -4.41
C ARG A 56 5.03 -14.79 -3.18
N THR A 57 6.22 -15.40 -3.24
CA THR A 57 7.18 -15.40 -2.13
C THR A 57 7.73 -14.01 -1.87
N ALA A 58 8.06 -13.25 -2.93
CA ALA A 58 8.53 -11.87 -2.81
C ALA A 58 7.45 -10.97 -2.16
N PHE A 59 6.19 -11.12 -2.58
CA PHE A 59 5.07 -10.39 -1.98
C PHE A 59 4.86 -10.80 -0.52
N ARG A 60 4.87 -12.11 -0.21
CA ARG A 60 4.76 -12.60 1.17
C ARG A 60 5.86 -12.05 2.07
N GLN A 61 7.10 -12.02 1.60
CA GLN A 61 8.24 -11.48 2.34
C GLN A 61 8.11 -9.98 2.60
N ALA A 62 7.50 -9.22 1.67
CA ALA A 62 7.25 -7.80 1.86
C ALA A 62 6.15 -7.50 2.91
N LEU A 63 5.20 -8.43 3.11
CA LEU A 63 4.14 -8.30 4.11
C LEU A 63 4.59 -8.56 5.55
N VAL A 64 5.67 -9.33 5.74
CA VAL A 64 6.12 -9.71 7.08
C VAL A 64 6.85 -8.56 7.74
N ASN A 65 6.40 -8.17 8.94
CA ASN A 65 7.03 -7.12 9.72
C ASN A 65 8.52 -7.45 9.99
N PRO A 66 9.49 -6.61 9.55
CA PRO A 66 10.91 -6.89 9.72
C PRO A 66 11.39 -6.95 11.17
N ARG A 67 10.63 -6.37 12.11
CA ARG A 67 10.90 -6.47 13.56
C ARG A 67 10.38 -7.78 14.16
N ASP A 68 9.54 -8.50 13.45
CA ASP A 68 9.18 -9.87 13.80
C ASP A 68 10.29 -10.82 13.33
N GLY A 69 11.38 -10.85 14.11
CA GLY A 69 12.51 -11.76 13.88
C GLY A 69 12.12 -13.24 13.90
N LEU A 70 10.90 -13.58 14.34
CA LEU A 70 10.37 -14.94 14.32
C LEU A 70 9.56 -15.24 13.06
N ALA A 71 9.01 -14.24 12.36
CA ALA A 71 8.15 -14.48 11.21
C ALA A 71 8.90 -15.06 9.98
N MET A 72 10.14 -14.66 9.74
CA MET A 72 10.98 -15.34 8.73
C MET A 72 11.28 -16.79 9.14
N GLU A 73 11.55 -17.05 10.43
CA GLU A 73 11.78 -18.41 10.92
C GLU A 73 10.51 -19.28 10.84
N ARG A 74 9.33 -18.67 11.01
CA ARG A 74 8.01 -19.31 10.81
C ARG A 74 7.80 -19.68 9.34
N MET A 75 8.08 -18.78 8.41
CA MET A 75 8.00 -19.07 6.96
C MET A 75 9.05 -20.09 6.48
N ILE A 76 10.13 -20.26 7.23
CA ILE A 76 11.14 -21.30 7.01
C ILE A 76 10.74 -22.64 7.67
N GLY A 77 9.58 -22.70 8.33
CA GLY A 77 8.96 -23.92 8.85
C GLY A 77 9.64 -24.52 10.09
N LYS A 78 10.48 -23.76 10.80
CA LYS A 78 11.30 -24.27 11.91
C LYS A 78 10.95 -23.69 13.28
N ASN A 79 9.97 -22.80 13.36
CA ASN A 79 9.61 -22.11 14.59
C ASN A 79 8.09 -21.91 14.66
N ASN A 80 7.47 -22.21 15.80
CA ASN A 80 6.05 -21.97 16.07
C ASN A 80 5.83 -20.82 17.07
N LEU A 81 6.91 -20.11 17.45
CA LEU A 81 6.81 -18.97 18.35
C LEU A 81 6.14 -17.81 17.63
N ILE A 82 5.09 -17.30 18.26
CA ILE A 82 4.38 -16.10 17.83
C ILE A 82 4.45 -15.08 18.98
N PRO A 83 4.76 -13.80 18.72
CA PRO A 83 4.80 -12.79 19.76
C PRO A 83 3.44 -12.61 20.42
N ILE A 84 3.41 -12.26 21.71
CA ILE A 84 2.14 -12.08 22.45
C ILE A 84 1.21 -11.03 21.82
N SER A 85 1.79 -10.05 21.12
CA SER A 85 1.06 -9.02 20.36
C SER A 85 0.16 -9.59 19.26
N TYR A 86 0.44 -10.81 18.78
CA TYR A 86 -0.42 -11.51 17.83
C TYR A 86 -1.82 -11.76 18.39
N LEU A 87 -1.94 -12.13 19.68
CA LEU A 87 -3.25 -12.31 20.30
C LEU A 87 -4.00 -10.97 20.40
N GLU A 88 -3.29 -9.89 20.69
CA GLU A 88 -3.88 -8.54 20.71
C GLU A 88 -4.36 -8.11 19.32
N ALA A 89 -3.56 -8.36 18.28
CA ALA A 89 -3.95 -8.11 16.89
C ALA A 89 -5.15 -8.96 16.48
N GLY A 90 -5.21 -10.23 16.90
CA GLY A 90 -6.36 -11.11 16.69
C GLY A 90 -7.63 -10.61 17.35
N ILE A 91 -7.55 -10.10 18.59
CA ILE A 91 -8.69 -9.47 19.26
C ILE A 91 -9.17 -8.23 18.50
N ARG A 92 -8.25 -7.43 17.94
CA ARG A 92 -8.62 -6.26 17.11
C ARG A 92 -9.30 -6.70 15.82
N ALA A 93 -8.77 -7.71 15.13
CA ALA A 93 -9.36 -8.26 13.91
C ALA A 93 -10.76 -8.86 14.16
N ALA A 94 -10.93 -9.55 15.31
CA ALA A 94 -12.19 -10.18 15.70
C ALA A 94 -13.36 -9.20 15.85
N LYS A 95 -13.08 -7.93 16.17
CA LYS A 95 -14.12 -6.89 16.30
C LYS A 95 -14.89 -6.66 15.01
N ALA A 96 -14.22 -6.75 13.86
CA ALA A 96 -14.82 -6.53 12.56
C ALA A 96 -15.69 -7.71 12.09
N VAL A 97 -15.63 -8.86 12.77
CA VAL A 97 -16.37 -10.07 12.41
C VAL A 97 -17.70 -10.12 13.17
N CYS A 98 -18.80 -10.41 12.47
CA CYS A 98 -20.13 -10.51 13.04
C CYS A 98 -20.83 -11.82 12.69
N ARG A 99 -21.83 -12.19 13.49
CA ARG A 99 -22.80 -13.23 13.10
C ARG A 99 -23.86 -12.58 12.21
N ILE A 100 -24.16 -13.20 11.08
CA ILE A 100 -25.32 -12.83 10.26
C ILE A 100 -26.49 -13.68 10.71
N GLU A 101 -27.54 -13.03 11.21
CA GLU A 101 -28.81 -13.68 11.54
C GLU A 101 -29.76 -13.54 10.34
N ILE A 102 -29.93 -14.65 9.61
CA ILE A 102 -30.70 -14.68 8.36
C ILE A 102 -32.18 -14.78 8.73
N ARG A 103 -33.00 -13.86 8.22
CA ARG A 103 -34.42 -13.80 8.55
C ARG A 103 -35.31 -13.69 7.31
N ASP A 104 -36.55 -14.15 7.45
CA ASP A 104 -37.60 -13.89 6.47
C ASP A 104 -38.27 -12.52 6.68
N ARG A 105 -39.19 -12.17 5.77
CA ARG A 105 -39.95 -10.90 5.79
C ARG A 105 -40.80 -10.69 7.05
N ILE A 106 -41.14 -11.77 7.76
CA ILE A 106 -41.95 -11.73 8.99
C ILE A 106 -41.08 -11.84 10.25
N GLY A 107 -39.75 -11.82 10.10
CA GLY A 107 -38.77 -11.79 11.18
C GLY A 107 -38.42 -13.15 11.77
N ARG A 108 -38.80 -14.27 11.15
CA ARG A 108 -38.39 -15.61 11.61
C ARG A 108 -36.94 -15.86 11.23
N ILE A 109 -36.18 -16.42 12.16
CA ILE A 109 -34.79 -16.83 11.93
C ILE A 109 -34.79 -18.08 11.06
N LEU A 110 -34.17 -17.99 9.89
CA LEU A 110 -34.03 -19.06 8.91
C LEU A 110 -32.72 -19.84 9.08
N GLY A 111 -31.67 -19.13 9.52
CA GLY A 111 -30.33 -19.67 9.70
C GLY A 111 -29.33 -18.61 10.16
N HIS A 112 -28.07 -19.00 10.18
CA HIS A 112 -26.96 -18.14 10.58
C HIS A 112 -25.80 -18.29 9.60
N GLY A 113 -25.02 -17.22 9.47
CA GLY A 113 -23.73 -17.22 8.79
C GLY A 113 -22.75 -16.31 9.52
N THR A 114 -21.57 -16.16 8.95
CA THR A 114 -20.57 -15.20 9.40
C THR A 114 -20.38 -14.12 8.33
N GLY A 115 -20.02 -12.92 8.74
CA GLY A 115 -19.57 -11.86 7.84
C GLY A 115 -18.57 -10.97 8.54
N PHE A 116 -17.90 -10.11 7.78
CA PHE A 116 -16.95 -9.16 8.35
C PHE A 116 -16.92 -7.84 7.59
N LEU A 117 -16.64 -6.76 8.31
CA LEU A 117 -16.49 -5.44 7.71
C LEU A 117 -15.20 -5.37 6.91
N VAL A 118 -15.29 -4.88 5.68
CA VAL A 118 -14.14 -4.70 4.76
C VAL A 118 -13.83 -3.24 4.47
N THR A 119 -14.77 -2.35 4.77
CA THR A 119 -14.62 -0.90 4.82
C THR A 119 -15.40 -0.38 6.04
N PRO A 120 -15.37 0.92 6.35
CA PRO A 120 -16.17 1.50 7.44
C PRO A 120 -17.69 1.27 7.32
N SER A 121 -18.21 0.86 6.16
CA SER A 121 -19.65 0.70 5.91
C SER A 121 -20.07 -0.55 5.12
N LEU A 122 -19.12 -1.34 4.58
CA LEU A 122 -19.42 -2.53 3.78
C LEU A 122 -19.06 -3.82 4.51
N LEU A 123 -19.97 -4.80 4.46
CA LEU A 123 -19.84 -6.13 5.03
C LEU A 123 -19.74 -7.18 3.92
N LEU A 124 -18.74 -8.05 4.00
CA LEU A 124 -18.53 -9.19 3.11
C LEU A 124 -19.03 -10.49 3.76
N THR A 125 -19.72 -11.32 2.99
CA THR A 125 -20.14 -12.71 3.33
C THR A 125 -20.32 -13.52 2.05
N ASN A 126 -20.84 -14.75 2.13
CA ASN A 126 -21.15 -15.57 0.95
C ASN A 126 -22.50 -15.25 0.30
N HIS A 127 -22.61 -15.55 -0.99
CA HIS A 127 -23.88 -15.47 -1.72
C HIS A 127 -24.93 -16.40 -1.11
N HIS A 128 -24.57 -17.64 -0.78
CA HIS A 128 -25.54 -18.57 -0.18
C HIS A 128 -26.00 -18.17 1.25
N VAL A 129 -25.29 -17.24 1.91
CA VAL A 129 -25.71 -16.64 3.19
C VAL A 129 -26.69 -15.49 2.95
N LEU A 130 -26.34 -14.55 2.05
CA LEU A 130 -27.19 -13.44 1.64
C LEU A 130 -27.38 -13.47 0.12
N THR A 131 -28.45 -14.12 -0.33
CA THR A 131 -28.67 -14.46 -1.75
C THR A 131 -29.09 -13.29 -2.62
N ASP A 132 -29.79 -12.32 -2.02
CA ASP A 132 -30.39 -11.19 -2.73
C ASP A 132 -30.67 -10.03 -1.75
N GLU A 133 -31.09 -8.89 -2.31
CA GLU A 133 -31.41 -7.68 -1.55
C GLU A 133 -32.55 -7.91 -0.53
N ASP A 134 -33.54 -8.76 -0.83
CA ASP A 134 -34.67 -9.01 0.06
C ASP A 134 -34.21 -9.80 1.30
N CYS A 135 -33.38 -10.82 1.09
CA CYS A 135 -32.74 -11.57 2.16
C CYS A 135 -31.86 -10.66 3.03
N ALA A 136 -31.04 -9.80 2.40
CA ALA A 136 -30.18 -8.86 3.12
C ALA A 136 -31.01 -7.87 3.95
N LEU A 137 -32.04 -7.26 3.37
CA LEU A 137 -32.88 -6.24 4.01
C LEU A 137 -33.52 -6.74 5.32
N HIS A 138 -33.89 -8.02 5.38
CA HIS A 138 -34.54 -8.59 6.56
C HIS A 138 -33.57 -9.20 7.58
N SER A 139 -32.32 -9.43 7.19
CA SER A 139 -31.28 -10.02 8.02
C SER A 139 -30.57 -8.98 8.89
N LEU A 140 -29.85 -9.44 9.92
CA LEU A 140 -29.10 -8.56 10.84
C LEU A 140 -27.63 -8.99 10.94
N ALA A 141 -26.73 -8.01 11.05
CA ALA A 141 -25.35 -8.20 11.46
C ALA A 141 -25.22 -8.01 12.98
N GLN A 142 -24.77 -9.03 13.69
CA GLN A 142 -24.66 -9.07 15.15
C GLN A 142 -23.18 -9.09 15.57
N PHE A 143 -22.69 -7.92 15.97
CA PHE A 143 -21.35 -7.74 16.52
C PHE A 143 -21.34 -8.01 18.03
N ASN A 144 -20.14 -8.26 18.58
CA ASN A 144 -19.93 -8.63 19.99
C ASN A 144 -20.70 -9.88 20.46
N TYR A 145 -21.24 -10.70 19.57
CA TYR A 145 -21.80 -11.99 19.96
C TYR A 145 -20.69 -12.99 20.31
N GLU A 146 -20.11 -12.86 21.50
CA GLU A 146 -18.97 -13.62 21.99
C GLU A 146 -19.00 -13.74 23.51
N MET A 147 -18.21 -14.65 24.06
CA MET A 147 -18.09 -14.83 25.51
C MET A 147 -17.06 -13.88 26.12
N ASP A 148 -17.36 -13.33 27.29
CA ASP A 148 -16.39 -12.63 28.14
C ASP A 148 -15.48 -13.61 28.91
N LEU A 149 -14.55 -13.07 29.69
CA LEU A 149 -13.62 -13.87 30.52
C LEU A 149 -14.30 -14.70 31.62
N ASN A 150 -15.57 -14.42 31.92
CA ASN A 150 -16.39 -15.17 32.88
C ASN A 150 -17.33 -16.17 32.19
N LEU A 151 -17.14 -16.40 30.89
CA LEU A 151 -17.99 -17.26 30.05
C LEU A 151 -19.44 -16.79 29.98
N ARG A 152 -19.66 -15.47 30.01
CA ARG A 152 -20.98 -14.84 29.81
C ARG A 152 -21.02 -14.18 28.45
N GLU A 153 -22.16 -14.26 27.78
CA GLU A 153 -22.38 -13.55 26.53
C GLU A 153 -22.26 -12.04 26.75
N LYS A 154 -21.46 -11.39 25.91
CA LYS A 154 -21.39 -9.92 25.87
C LYS A 154 -22.68 -9.36 25.25
N PRO A 155 -23.02 -8.08 25.53
CA PRO A 155 -24.13 -7.41 24.85
C PRO A 155 -23.96 -7.44 23.33
N ILE A 156 -24.98 -7.95 22.64
CA ILE A 156 -25.01 -8.07 21.18
C ILE A 156 -25.37 -6.73 20.57
N GLN A 157 -24.50 -6.20 19.72
CA GLN A 157 -24.78 -4.97 18.96
C GLN A 157 -25.29 -5.34 17.58
N SER A 158 -26.57 -5.10 17.34
CA SER A 158 -27.26 -5.48 16.10
C SER A 158 -27.38 -4.30 15.15
N PHE A 159 -26.96 -4.52 13.90
CA PHE A 159 -27.06 -3.56 12.81
C PHE A 159 -27.91 -4.13 11.69
N ARG A 160 -28.77 -3.30 11.11
CA ARG A 160 -29.48 -3.62 9.86
C ARG A 160 -28.55 -3.50 8.65
N LEU A 161 -28.80 -4.36 7.67
CA LEU A 161 -28.19 -4.26 6.35
C LEU A 161 -29.02 -3.30 5.48
N THR A 162 -28.37 -2.55 4.61
CA THR A 162 -28.96 -1.50 3.77
C THR A 162 -28.67 -1.77 2.29
N PRO A 163 -29.21 -2.86 1.71
CA PRO A 163 -28.92 -3.24 0.32
C PRO A 163 -29.29 -2.16 -0.72
N GLU A 164 -30.24 -1.29 -0.39
CA GLU A 164 -30.61 -0.13 -1.21
C GLU A 164 -29.50 0.92 -1.35
N VAL A 165 -28.57 0.97 -0.38
CA VAL A 165 -27.38 1.84 -0.43
C VAL A 165 -26.29 1.17 -1.28
N PHE A 166 -25.95 -0.06 -0.93
CA PHE A 166 -24.98 -0.87 -1.67
C PHE A 166 -25.30 -2.35 -1.51
N PHE A 167 -25.41 -3.04 -2.64
CA PHE A 167 -25.49 -4.50 -2.71
C PHE A 167 -24.86 -4.99 -4.01
N ILE A 168 -23.98 -5.98 -3.91
CA ILE A 168 -23.54 -6.78 -5.06
C ILE A 168 -23.32 -8.21 -4.60
N THR A 169 -23.70 -9.16 -5.43
CA THR A 169 -23.56 -10.59 -5.16
C THR A 169 -23.15 -11.33 -6.43
N ASP A 170 -22.43 -12.44 -6.27
CA ASP A 170 -22.03 -13.33 -7.35
C ASP A 170 -22.16 -14.79 -6.92
N GLU A 171 -23.00 -15.55 -7.62
CA GLU A 171 -23.26 -16.97 -7.33
C GLU A 171 -22.04 -17.85 -7.64
N LYS A 172 -21.26 -17.50 -8.68
CA LYS A 172 -20.12 -18.31 -9.13
C LYS A 172 -18.95 -18.20 -8.14
N LEU A 173 -18.61 -16.99 -7.73
CA LEU A 173 -17.61 -16.74 -6.69
C LEU A 173 -18.18 -16.98 -5.29
N ASP A 174 -19.48 -17.13 -5.13
CA ASP A 174 -20.17 -17.30 -3.85
C ASP A 174 -19.86 -16.18 -2.84
N MET A 175 -20.04 -14.93 -3.27
CA MET A 175 -19.78 -13.75 -2.43
C MET A 175 -20.94 -12.74 -2.48
N THR A 176 -21.15 -12.03 -1.37
CA THR A 176 -22.06 -10.89 -1.26
C THR A 176 -21.38 -9.78 -0.48
N LEU A 177 -21.41 -8.56 -1.03
CA LEU A 177 -20.98 -7.34 -0.37
C LEU A 177 -22.19 -6.42 -0.21
N VAL A 178 -22.46 -6.00 1.02
CA VAL A 178 -23.67 -5.23 1.37
C VAL A 178 -23.33 -4.10 2.33
N ALA A 179 -24.02 -2.97 2.20
CA ALA A 179 -23.91 -1.87 3.16
C ALA A 179 -24.58 -2.20 4.50
N VAL A 180 -24.07 -1.60 5.56
CA VAL A 180 -24.58 -1.72 6.93
C VAL A 180 -24.94 -0.33 7.45
N GLU A 181 -25.97 -0.22 8.27
CA GLU A 181 -26.32 1.05 8.91
C GLU A 181 -25.16 1.58 9.77
N GLU A 182 -24.91 2.90 9.73
CA GLU A 182 -23.78 3.52 10.43
C GLU A 182 -23.95 3.50 11.96
N VAL A 183 -25.19 3.49 12.44
CA VAL A 183 -25.55 3.53 13.86
C VAL A 183 -26.66 2.53 14.13
N SER A 184 -26.44 1.63 15.08
CA SER A 184 -27.42 0.64 15.52
C SER A 184 -28.58 1.29 16.28
N SER A 185 -29.64 0.51 16.53
CA SER A 185 -30.82 0.98 17.30
C SER A 185 -30.51 1.44 18.74
N ASP A 186 -29.40 0.99 19.31
CA ASP A 186 -28.95 1.37 20.66
C ASP A 186 -27.91 2.50 20.68
N GLY A 187 -27.59 3.09 19.52
CA GLY A 187 -26.68 4.23 19.39
C GLY A 187 -25.21 3.88 19.20
N THR A 188 -24.87 2.59 19.07
CA THR A 188 -23.49 2.14 18.79
C THR A 188 -23.10 2.49 17.36
N LYS A 189 -21.87 2.99 17.16
CA LYS A 189 -21.39 3.31 15.81
C LYS A 189 -20.75 2.07 15.19
N LEU A 190 -21.02 1.83 13.92
CA LEU A 190 -20.41 0.71 13.18
C LEU A 190 -18.87 0.84 13.15
N THR A 191 -18.37 2.08 13.08
CA THR A 191 -16.93 2.37 13.07
C THR A 191 -16.21 1.97 14.36
N ASP A 192 -16.91 1.72 15.46
CA ASP A 192 -16.33 1.23 16.72
C ASP A 192 -15.77 -0.21 16.58
N PHE A 193 -16.21 -0.94 15.55
CA PHE A 193 -15.80 -2.32 15.26
C PHE A 193 -14.59 -2.43 14.33
N GLY A 194 -14.19 -1.33 13.68
CA GLY A 194 -13.13 -1.35 12.66
C GLY A 194 -13.51 -2.18 11.42
N HIS A 195 -12.54 -2.45 10.57
CA HIS A 195 -12.72 -3.28 9.36
C HIS A 195 -11.42 -3.98 8.98
N LEU A 196 -11.53 -5.01 8.14
CA LEU A 196 -10.42 -5.79 7.59
C LEU A 196 -10.25 -5.46 6.10
N PRO A 197 -9.26 -4.62 5.73
CA PRO A 197 -9.10 -4.18 4.35
C PRO A 197 -8.79 -5.36 3.42
N LEU A 198 -9.31 -5.30 2.19
CA LEU A 198 -9.05 -6.31 1.16
C LEU A 198 -7.93 -5.83 0.23
N HIS A 199 -6.87 -6.62 0.12
CA HIS A 199 -5.77 -6.35 -0.82
C HIS A 199 -5.96 -7.12 -2.13
N ALA A 200 -5.69 -6.46 -3.26
CA ALA A 200 -5.86 -7.04 -4.59
C ALA A 200 -4.82 -8.13 -4.92
N GLN A 201 -3.60 -7.97 -4.40
CA GLN A 201 -2.42 -8.75 -4.77
C GLN A 201 -2.53 -10.21 -4.31
N SER A 202 -2.03 -11.14 -5.12
CA SER A 202 -1.80 -12.53 -4.69
C SER A 202 -0.54 -12.63 -3.83
N GLY A 203 -0.32 -13.77 -3.17
CA GLY A 203 0.88 -14.02 -2.37
C GLY A 203 0.76 -13.63 -0.89
N LYS A 204 -0.43 -13.21 -0.43
CA LYS A 204 -0.68 -12.91 0.99
C LYS A 204 -0.49 -14.11 1.93
N ALA A 205 -0.59 -15.31 1.38
CA ALA A 205 -0.28 -16.56 2.06
C ALA A 205 0.27 -17.56 1.04
N LEU A 206 1.21 -18.37 1.49
CA LEU A 206 1.91 -19.39 0.72
C LEU A 206 1.41 -20.79 1.06
N ILE A 207 1.64 -21.73 0.14
CA ILE A 207 1.37 -23.15 0.40
C ILE A 207 2.25 -23.62 1.57
N GLY A 208 1.65 -24.29 2.56
CA GLY A 208 2.32 -24.76 3.78
C GLY A 208 2.35 -23.74 4.94
N GLU A 209 1.82 -22.53 4.76
CA GLU A 209 1.60 -21.60 5.87
C GLU A 209 0.28 -21.87 6.60
N TYR A 210 0.16 -21.33 7.82
CA TYR A 210 -1.03 -21.45 8.64
C TYR A 210 -1.97 -20.24 8.49
N VAL A 211 -3.27 -20.48 8.64
CA VAL A 211 -4.32 -19.44 8.58
C VAL A 211 -5.25 -19.50 9.79
N SER A 212 -5.59 -18.37 10.37
CA SER A 212 -6.59 -18.29 11.44
C SER A 212 -7.98 -17.99 10.87
N ILE A 213 -9.02 -18.61 11.43
CA ILE A 213 -10.42 -18.31 11.07
C ILE A 213 -11.18 -17.83 12.28
N ILE A 214 -11.73 -16.62 12.20
CA ILE A 214 -12.64 -16.06 13.21
C ILE A 214 -14.06 -16.24 12.69
N GLN A 215 -14.90 -16.95 13.43
CA GLN A 215 -16.15 -17.50 12.91
C GLN A 215 -17.24 -17.62 13.97
N HIS A 216 -18.49 -17.82 13.52
CA HIS A 216 -19.64 -18.17 14.34
C HIS A 216 -20.10 -19.61 14.04
N PRO A 217 -19.37 -20.63 14.53
CA PRO A 217 -19.66 -22.02 14.22
C PRO A 217 -21.02 -22.43 14.79
N SER A 218 -21.86 -23.08 14.00
CA SER A 218 -23.28 -23.38 14.30
C SER A 218 -24.13 -22.15 14.66
N GLY A 219 -23.68 -20.95 14.27
CA GLY A 219 -24.27 -19.69 14.71
C GLY A 219 -24.05 -19.39 16.19
N ALA A 220 -23.13 -20.08 16.87
CA ALA A 220 -22.80 -19.91 18.28
C ALA A 220 -21.93 -18.66 18.53
N PRO A 221 -21.62 -18.31 19.80
CA PRO A 221 -20.71 -17.22 20.10
C PRO A 221 -19.39 -17.34 19.35
N LYS A 222 -18.81 -16.18 18.98
CA LYS A 222 -17.60 -16.09 18.16
C LYS A 222 -16.48 -16.97 18.71
N ALA A 223 -15.85 -17.71 17.82
CA ALA A 223 -14.71 -18.56 18.12
C ALA A 223 -13.61 -18.37 17.08
N VAL A 224 -12.40 -18.78 17.42
CA VAL A 224 -11.25 -18.75 16.51
C VAL A 224 -10.62 -20.14 16.39
N ALA A 225 -10.36 -20.58 15.16
CA ALA A 225 -9.56 -21.77 14.88
C ALA A 225 -8.12 -21.33 14.55
N MET A 226 -7.15 -21.79 15.33
CA MET A 226 -5.74 -21.35 15.27
C MET A 226 -4.73 -22.51 15.25
N ARG A 227 -5.22 -23.74 15.14
CA ARG A 227 -4.41 -24.97 15.12
C ARG A 227 -4.94 -25.87 14.02
N GLU A 228 -4.06 -26.73 13.49
CA GLU A 228 -4.41 -27.69 12.44
C GLU A 228 -4.99 -26.99 11.20
N ASN A 229 -4.37 -25.86 10.87
CA ASN A 229 -4.93 -24.81 10.03
C ASN A 229 -4.05 -24.45 8.81
N GLU A 230 -3.44 -25.45 8.17
CA GLU A 230 -2.41 -25.28 7.15
C GLU A 230 -3.01 -25.16 5.74
N ILE A 231 -2.45 -24.28 4.91
CA ILE A 231 -2.78 -24.16 3.48
C ILE A 231 -2.19 -25.35 2.73
N CYS A 232 -3.06 -26.15 2.12
CA CYS A 232 -2.66 -27.35 1.40
C CYS A 232 -2.65 -27.20 -0.12
N ASP A 233 -3.36 -26.21 -0.68
CA ASP A 233 -3.34 -25.94 -2.13
C ASP A 233 -3.84 -24.53 -2.47
N VAL A 234 -3.40 -23.99 -3.61
CA VAL A 234 -3.82 -22.68 -4.11
C VAL A 234 -4.18 -22.76 -5.59
N PHE A 235 -5.37 -22.26 -5.92
CA PHE A 235 -5.96 -22.17 -7.26
C PHE A 235 -6.04 -20.70 -7.71
N ASP A 236 -6.51 -20.45 -8.92
CA ASP A 236 -6.72 -19.09 -9.44
C ASP A 236 -7.78 -18.33 -8.62
N GLU A 237 -8.95 -18.95 -8.41
CA GLU A 237 -10.09 -18.35 -7.68
C GLU A 237 -10.15 -18.78 -6.21
N PHE A 238 -9.54 -19.91 -5.84
CA PHE A 238 -9.75 -20.59 -4.55
C PHE A 238 -8.46 -20.94 -3.81
N ILE A 239 -8.56 -21.23 -2.53
CA ILE A 239 -7.51 -21.77 -1.67
C ILE A 239 -8.07 -22.93 -0.84
N HIS A 240 -7.29 -24.00 -0.69
CA HIS A 240 -7.62 -25.10 0.21
C HIS A 240 -6.72 -25.06 1.45
N TYR A 241 -7.33 -25.28 2.60
CA TYR A 241 -6.64 -25.33 3.88
C TYR A 241 -7.33 -26.32 4.83
N THR A 242 -6.59 -26.92 5.74
CA THR A 242 -7.18 -27.64 6.88
C THR A 242 -7.63 -26.63 7.91
N THR A 243 -8.66 -26.92 8.71
CA THR A 243 -9.06 -26.22 9.96
C THR A 243 -10.45 -26.70 10.38
N ASP A 244 -10.82 -26.49 11.64
CA ASP A 244 -12.15 -26.82 12.14
C ASP A 244 -13.18 -25.77 11.71
N THR A 245 -14.23 -26.21 11.02
CA THR A 245 -15.40 -25.40 10.65
C THR A 245 -16.69 -26.18 10.92
N LEU A 246 -17.80 -25.48 11.12
CA LEU A 246 -19.14 -26.06 11.27
C LEU A 246 -20.14 -25.23 10.45
N GLU A 247 -21.35 -25.75 10.23
CA GLU A 247 -22.45 -24.97 9.60
C GLU A 247 -22.54 -23.57 10.24
N GLY A 248 -22.65 -22.49 9.48
CA GLY A 248 -22.63 -21.11 10.02
C GLY A 248 -21.24 -20.43 10.01
N SER A 249 -20.17 -21.18 9.80
CA SER A 249 -18.85 -20.63 9.50
C SER A 249 -18.78 -19.96 8.11
N SER A 250 -19.70 -20.26 7.20
CA SER A 250 -19.76 -19.61 5.88
C SER A 250 -19.72 -18.09 5.98
N GLY A 251 -18.79 -17.49 5.24
CA GLY A 251 -18.58 -16.05 5.16
C GLY A 251 -17.54 -15.54 6.16
N SER A 252 -16.86 -16.44 6.87
CA SER A 252 -15.78 -16.09 7.79
C SER A 252 -14.52 -15.64 7.04
N PRO A 253 -13.78 -14.65 7.56
CA PRO A 253 -12.47 -14.32 7.03
C PRO A 253 -11.46 -15.42 7.37
N VAL A 254 -10.72 -15.84 6.35
CA VAL A 254 -9.51 -16.65 6.48
C VAL A 254 -8.33 -15.69 6.52
N LEU A 255 -7.58 -15.70 7.62
CA LEU A 255 -6.58 -14.68 7.95
C LEU A 255 -5.19 -15.30 8.00
N ASN A 256 -4.19 -14.63 7.44
CA ASN A 256 -2.79 -15.05 7.64
C ASN A 256 -2.29 -14.62 9.03
N ASP A 257 -1.01 -14.86 9.32
CA ASP A 257 -0.39 -14.54 10.61
C ASP A 257 -0.28 -13.04 10.92
N GLU A 258 -0.44 -12.16 9.92
CA GLU A 258 -0.55 -10.71 10.08
C GLU A 258 -2.00 -10.24 10.25
N TRP A 259 -2.95 -11.17 10.39
CA TRP A 259 -4.39 -10.91 10.48
C TRP A 259 -4.98 -10.22 9.24
N LEU A 260 -4.38 -10.45 8.06
CA LEU A 260 -4.89 -9.97 6.79
C LEU A 260 -5.82 -11.00 6.13
N PRO A 261 -6.97 -10.58 5.56
CA PRO A 261 -7.84 -11.46 4.78
C PRO A 261 -7.13 -12.04 3.55
N VAL A 262 -7.01 -13.37 3.51
CA VAL A 262 -6.47 -14.10 2.35
C VAL A 262 -7.55 -14.83 1.57
N ALA A 263 -8.61 -15.27 2.24
CA ALA A 263 -9.80 -15.83 1.62
C ALA A 263 -11.09 -15.57 2.42
N LEU A 264 -12.23 -15.78 1.75
CA LEU A 264 -13.56 -15.87 2.32
C LEU A 264 -13.94 -17.35 2.41
N HIS A 265 -14.09 -17.91 3.61
CA HIS A 265 -14.49 -19.31 3.77
C HIS A 265 -15.90 -19.53 3.23
N HIS A 266 -16.11 -20.58 2.42
CA HIS A 266 -17.43 -20.81 1.81
C HIS A 266 -17.88 -22.28 1.77
N ALA A 267 -16.95 -23.25 1.76
CA ALA A 267 -17.30 -24.66 1.69
C ALA A 267 -16.31 -25.54 2.47
N GLY A 268 -16.83 -26.64 3.03
CA GLY A 268 -16.00 -27.78 3.41
C GLY A 268 -15.71 -28.65 2.19
N VAL A 269 -14.61 -29.38 2.22
CA VAL A 269 -14.26 -30.41 1.22
C VAL A 269 -14.48 -31.78 1.86
N PRO A 270 -15.54 -32.51 1.47
CA PRO A 270 -15.77 -33.87 1.94
C PRO A 270 -14.59 -34.79 1.62
N ASP A 271 -14.37 -35.79 2.45
CA ASP A 271 -13.38 -36.84 2.18
C ASP A 271 -13.89 -37.72 1.02
N PRO A 272 -13.09 -37.92 -0.06
CA PRO A 272 -13.49 -38.76 -1.19
C PRO A 272 -13.85 -40.20 -0.81
N ASP A 273 -13.25 -40.73 0.26
CA ASP A 273 -13.45 -42.10 0.72
C ASP A 273 -14.54 -42.22 1.80
N ASP A 274 -14.87 -41.11 2.48
CA ASP A 274 -15.86 -41.07 3.56
C ASP A 274 -16.61 -39.71 3.59
N PRO A 275 -17.73 -39.56 2.85
CA PRO A 275 -18.44 -38.29 2.72
C PRO A 275 -18.98 -37.68 4.03
N GLU A 276 -18.99 -38.43 5.13
CA GLU A 276 -19.36 -37.93 6.47
C GLU A 276 -18.18 -37.22 7.18
N LYS A 277 -16.99 -37.27 6.58
CA LYS A 277 -15.79 -36.55 7.04
C LYS A 277 -15.41 -35.46 6.05
N TYR A 278 -14.69 -34.48 6.56
CA TYR A 278 -14.12 -33.40 5.78
C TYR A 278 -12.60 -33.46 5.83
N THR A 279 -11.95 -33.38 4.67
CA THR A 279 -10.49 -33.50 4.51
C THR A 279 -9.79 -32.14 4.40
N ALA A 280 -10.53 -31.13 3.95
CA ALA A 280 -10.07 -29.75 3.84
C ALA A 280 -11.26 -28.79 3.90
N ASN A 281 -10.97 -27.50 3.87
CA ASN A 281 -11.91 -26.43 3.61
C ASN A 281 -11.48 -25.68 2.35
N GLU A 282 -12.44 -25.02 1.72
CA GLU A 282 -12.21 -24.13 0.60
C GLU A 282 -12.62 -22.70 0.95
N GLY A 283 -11.77 -21.76 0.56
CA GLY A 283 -12.05 -20.33 0.63
C GLY A 283 -11.87 -19.67 -0.73
N ILE A 284 -12.69 -18.66 -1.01
CA ILE A 284 -12.59 -17.82 -2.19
C ILE A 284 -11.48 -16.81 -1.96
N ARG A 285 -10.50 -16.73 -2.86
CA ARG A 285 -9.37 -15.82 -2.70
C ARG A 285 -9.83 -14.37 -2.69
N ILE A 286 -9.37 -13.59 -1.72
CA ILE A 286 -9.67 -12.15 -1.64
C ILE A 286 -9.22 -11.42 -2.90
N SER A 287 -8.08 -11.81 -3.49
CA SER A 287 -7.62 -11.24 -4.78
C SER A 287 -8.66 -11.38 -5.90
N SER A 288 -9.41 -12.47 -5.91
CA SER A 288 -10.40 -12.78 -6.94
C SER A 288 -11.70 -12.01 -6.71
N ILE A 289 -12.09 -11.82 -5.45
CA ILE A 289 -13.19 -10.92 -5.06
C ILE A 289 -12.87 -9.48 -5.46
N VAL A 290 -11.68 -8.98 -5.12
CA VAL A 290 -11.28 -7.60 -5.46
C VAL A 290 -11.22 -7.40 -6.98
N LYS A 291 -10.70 -8.39 -7.73
CA LYS A 291 -10.71 -8.37 -9.19
C LYS A 291 -12.14 -8.28 -9.76
N PHE A 292 -13.06 -9.09 -9.26
CA PHE A 292 -14.48 -9.03 -9.66
C PHE A 292 -15.10 -7.65 -9.39
N LEU A 293 -14.86 -7.06 -8.22
CA LEU A 293 -15.35 -5.73 -7.87
C LEU A 293 -14.77 -4.64 -8.80
N ALA A 294 -13.49 -4.76 -9.16
CA ALA A 294 -12.84 -3.85 -10.10
C ALA A 294 -13.44 -3.94 -11.50
N GLU A 295 -13.70 -5.14 -12.01
CA GLU A 295 -14.35 -5.35 -13.31
C GLU A 295 -15.78 -4.79 -13.36
N LYS A 296 -16.48 -4.78 -12.21
CA LYS A 296 -17.82 -4.19 -12.06
C LYS A 296 -17.81 -2.70 -11.74
N GLN A 297 -16.64 -2.07 -11.58
CA GLN A 297 -16.53 -0.69 -11.10
C GLN A 297 -17.33 0.32 -11.95
N SER A 298 -17.40 0.12 -13.27
CA SER A 298 -18.14 0.99 -14.18
C SER A 298 -19.67 0.93 -14.00
N SER A 299 -20.18 -0.11 -13.35
CA SER A 299 -21.62 -0.30 -13.11
C SER A 299 -22.15 0.44 -11.87
N PHE A 300 -21.25 0.87 -10.98
CA PHE A 300 -21.61 1.55 -9.74
C PHE A 300 -21.84 3.05 -9.92
N LYS A 301 -22.69 3.63 -9.07
CA LYS A 301 -22.84 5.09 -8.93
C LYS A 301 -21.60 5.69 -8.24
N GLU A 302 -21.35 6.99 -8.38
CA GLU A 302 -20.16 7.64 -7.78
C GLU A 302 -20.06 7.40 -6.27
N HIS A 303 -21.14 7.59 -5.51
CA HIS A 303 -21.12 7.30 -4.07
C HIS A 303 -20.78 5.84 -3.74
N GLN A 304 -21.24 4.88 -4.55
CA GLN A 304 -20.91 3.47 -4.37
C GLN A 304 -19.44 3.18 -4.72
N LYS A 305 -18.87 3.90 -5.69
CA LYS A 305 -17.42 3.83 -6.00
C LYS A 305 -16.58 4.40 -4.87
N GLU A 306 -17.04 5.44 -4.18
CA GLU A 306 -16.38 6.00 -2.99
C GLU A 306 -16.34 4.98 -1.86
N MET A 307 -17.46 4.28 -1.62
CA MET A 307 -17.52 3.20 -0.62
C MET A 307 -16.56 2.04 -0.92
N LEU A 308 -16.24 1.80 -2.20
CA LEU A 308 -15.28 0.80 -2.65
C LEU A 308 -13.84 1.34 -2.79
N ALA A 309 -13.63 2.64 -2.63
CA ALA A 309 -12.37 3.27 -3.02
C ALA A 309 -11.18 2.70 -2.25
N GLU A 310 -11.33 2.48 -0.94
CA GLU A 310 -10.30 1.86 -0.09
C GLU A 310 -9.91 0.46 -0.56
N MET A 311 -10.87 -0.34 -1.05
CA MET A 311 -10.65 -1.70 -1.54
C MET A 311 -10.01 -1.74 -2.94
N LEU A 312 -10.28 -0.72 -3.78
CA LEU A 312 -9.87 -0.67 -5.18
C LEU A 312 -8.61 0.17 -5.43
N MET A 313 -8.04 0.80 -4.40
CA MET A 313 -6.79 1.55 -4.49
C MET A 313 -5.62 0.68 -4.97
N ASP A 314 -5.56 -0.59 -4.55
CA ASP A 314 -4.51 -1.54 -4.94
C ASP A 314 -4.63 -2.01 -6.40
N VAL A 315 -5.86 -2.12 -6.94
CA VAL A 315 -6.08 -2.54 -8.34
C VAL A 315 -5.69 -1.45 -9.34
N LYS A 316 -5.86 -0.17 -9.00
CA LYS A 316 -5.47 0.94 -9.86
C LYS A 316 -3.96 1.01 -10.11
N LYS A 317 -3.14 0.36 -9.28
CA LYS A 317 -1.70 0.22 -9.51
C LYS A 317 -1.33 -0.88 -10.53
N GLU A 318 -2.24 -1.82 -10.81
CA GLU A 318 -2.05 -2.85 -11.85
C GLU A 318 -2.40 -2.37 -13.27
N ALA A 319 -3.17 -1.29 -13.40
CA ALA A 319 -3.68 -0.85 -14.70
C ALA A 319 -2.71 0.09 -15.44
N ASP A 320 -2.24 -0.43 -16.58
CA ASP A 320 -1.39 0.12 -17.64
C ASP A 320 0.05 0.52 -17.24
N PRO A 321 1.10 -0.10 -17.84
CA PRO A 321 2.46 0.40 -17.72
C PRO A 321 2.48 1.85 -18.20
N VAL A 322 3.07 2.74 -17.40
CA VAL A 322 3.16 4.14 -17.78
C VAL A 322 3.86 4.26 -19.12
N LYS A 323 3.22 5.00 -20.03
CA LYS A 323 3.71 5.17 -21.40
C LYS A 323 5.10 5.81 -21.33
N THR A 324 6.11 4.99 -21.61
CA THR A 324 7.50 5.44 -21.69
C THR A 324 7.76 5.88 -23.12
N GLU A 325 8.02 7.16 -23.32
CA GLU A 325 8.30 7.73 -24.64
C GLU A 325 9.74 8.25 -24.73
N ARG A 326 10.26 8.35 -25.96
CA ARG A 326 11.60 8.87 -26.24
C ARG A 326 11.51 10.23 -26.90
N LEU A 327 12.03 11.26 -26.23
CA LEU A 327 12.13 12.61 -26.77
C LEU A 327 13.41 12.78 -27.60
N LYS A 328 13.40 13.70 -28.57
CA LYS A 328 14.59 14.00 -29.39
C LYS A 328 15.55 14.93 -28.63
N PRO A 329 16.88 14.74 -28.73
CA PRO A 329 17.86 15.62 -28.07
C PRO A 329 17.69 17.12 -28.39
N SER A 330 17.24 17.47 -29.60
CA SER A 330 17.02 18.86 -30.01
C SER A 330 15.99 19.61 -29.16
N ARG A 331 15.13 18.90 -28.42
CA ARG A 331 14.22 19.50 -27.45
C ARG A 331 14.96 20.32 -26.39
N TYR A 332 16.18 19.91 -26.02
CA TYR A 332 16.90 20.49 -24.88
C TYR A 332 17.93 21.57 -25.27
N GLU A 333 18.08 21.91 -26.55
CA GLU A 333 19.08 22.92 -27.01
C GLU A 333 18.93 24.31 -26.37
N LYS A 334 17.71 24.65 -25.93
CA LYS A 334 17.39 25.93 -25.26
C LYS A 334 17.38 25.83 -23.73
N ALA A 335 17.61 24.65 -23.17
CA ALA A 335 17.62 24.44 -21.73
C ALA A 335 18.92 24.99 -21.14
N LYS A 336 18.84 26.18 -20.53
CA LYS A 336 19.98 26.84 -19.87
C LYS A 336 20.29 26.25 -18.51
N GLY A 337 19.37 25.49 -17.92
CA GLY A 337 19.51 24.92 -16.59
C GLY A 337 19.24 25.94 -15.49
N TYR A 338 19.85 25.65 -14.35
CA TYR A 338 19.97 26.49 -13.18
C TYR A 338 20.83 27.75 -13.46
N ASP A 339 20.35 28.90 -13.00
CA ASP A 339 21.07 30.17 -12.99
C ASP A 339 21.68 30.45 -11.61
N SER A 340 23.01 30.34 -11.53
CA SER A 340 23.80 30.64 -10.33
C SER A 340 23.66 32.08 -9.81
N LYS A 341 23.14 33.02 -10.60
CA LYS A 341 22.97 34.44 -10.24
C LYS A 341 21.50 34.81 -10.03
N PHE A 342 20.62 33.81 -9.99
CA PHE A 342 19.17 34.02 -9.94
C PHE A 342 18.69 34.86 -8.75
N LEU A 343 19.35 34.71 -7.59
CA LEU A 343 19.09 35.48 -6.36
C LEU A 343 19.74 36.89 -6.37
N GLY A 344 20.38 37.28 -7.47
CA GLY A 344 21.07 38.56 -7.67
C GLY A 344 22.58 38.41 -7.81
N GLU A 345 23.21 39.36 -8.52
CA GLU A 345 24.66 39.35 -8.83
C GLU A 345 25.56 39.29 -7.59
N LYS A 346 25.11 39.83 -6.46
CA LYS A 346 25.84 39.81 -5.17
C LYS A 346 25.60 38.54 -4.35
N HIS A 347 24.62 37.73 -4.74
CA HIS A 347 24.16 36.55 -4.02
C HIS A 347 24.26 35.30 -4.89
N SER A 348 25.37 35.19 -5.64
CA SER A 348 25.57 34.05 -6.52
C SER A 348 25.72 32.76 -5.70
N VAL A 349 24.96 31.75 -6.09
CA VAL A 349 24.96 30.43 -5.50
C VAL A 349 25.61 29.47 -6.51
N SER A 350 26.77 28.92 -6.15
CA SER A 350 27.45 27.94 -7.03
C SER A 350 26.82 26.56 -6.90
N LEU A 351 26.93 25.76 -7.96
CA LEU A 351 26.73 24.31 -7.83
C LEU A 351 27.69 23.73 -6.77
N PRO A 352 27.25 22.72 -6.00
CA PRO A 352 28.11 22.02 -5.06
C PRO A 352 29.31 21.41 -5.78
N LYS A 353 30.48 21.47 -5.17
CA LYS A 353 31.62 20.70 -5.68
C LYS A 353 31.44 19.23 -5.33
N LEU A 354 31.69 18.38 -6.30
CA LEU A 354 31.77 16.94 -6.12
C LEU A 354 33.14 16.60 -5.52
N SER A 355 33.20 15.60 -4.62
CA SER A 355 34.48 14.99 -4.27
C SER A 355 35.04 14.21 -5.46
N LYS A 356 36.35 13.93 -5.48
CA LYS A 356 36.99 13.21 -6.58
C LYS A 356 36.30 11.88 -6.91
N ALA A 357 35.87 11.13 -5.91
CA ALA A 357 35.15 9.86 -6.11
C ALA A 357 33.77 10.08 -6.78
N LEU A 358 33.07 11.15 -6.40
CA LEU A 358 31.77 11.50 -7.02
C LEU A 358 31.95 12.02 -8.45
N GLU A 359 33.04 12.76 -8.74
CA GLU A 359 33.37 13.19 -10.11
C GLU A 359 33.64 12.00 -11.03
N GLU A 360 34.36 10.98 -10.53
CA GLU A 360 34.64 9.75 -11.27
C GLU A 360 33.37 8.92 -11.53
N ASP A 361 32.40 8.94 -10.62
CA ASP A 361 31.11 8.24 -10.76
C ASP A 361 30.01 9.07 -11.44
N ALA A 362 30.21 10.38 -11.64
CA ALA A 362 29.22 11.21 -12.34
C ALA A 362 28.98 10.73 -13.78
N ALA A 363 27.71 10.69 -14.19
CA ALA A 363 27.34 10.32 -15.55
C ALA A 363 27.64 11.49 -16.51
N GLU A 364 28.32 11.16 -17.61
CA GLU A 364 28.64 12.13 -18.64
C GLU A 364 27.42 12.37 -19.54
N VAL A 365 27.09 13.64 -19.73
CA VAL A 365 26.12 14.11 -20.71
C VAL A 365 26.81 14.12 -22.07
N LYS A 366 26.12 13.61 -23.11
CA LYS A 366 26.61 13.66 -24.50
C LYS A 366 27.01 15.09 -24.88
N GLY A 367 28.32 15.34 -24.92
CA GLY A 367 28.89 16.69 -25.01
C GLY A 367 30.08 16.96 -24.08
N GLY A 368 30.36 16.07 -23.11
CA GLY A 368 31.56 16.11 -22.26
C GLY A 368 31.38 16.77 -20.90
N GLU A 369 30.18 17.26 -20.58
CA GLU A 369 29.83 17.84 -19.29
C GLU A 369 29.09 16.81 -18.40
N ASN A 370 29.00 17.08 -17.10
CA ASN A 370 28.38 16.20 -16.10
C ASN A 370 27.06 16.78 -15.55
N VAL A 371 26.64 17.93 -16.08
CA VAL A 371 25.43 18.66 -15.64
C VAL A 371 24.37 18.59 -16.72
N LEU A 372 23.22 18.00 -16.38
CA LEU A 372 22.07 17.89 -17.26
C LEU A 372 21.14 19.09 -17.06
N ASN A 373 21.10 19.97 -18.05
CA ASN A 373 20.32 21.21 -17.98
C ASN A 373 18.88 21.01 -18.50
N TYR A 374 17.90 21.47 -17.74
CA TYR A 374 16.49 21.59 -18.12
C TYR A 374 16.06 23.06 -18.06
N ILE A 375 14.78 23.36 -18.29
CA ILE A 375 14.27 24.72 -18.12
C ILE A 375 14.15 25.01 -16.61
N HIS A 376 14.96 25.97 -16.12
CA HIS A 376 15.02 26.48 -14.74
C HIS A 376 15.64 25.56 -13.68
N PHE A 377 16.07 24.34 -14.06
CA PHE A 377 16.73 23.42 -13.14
C PHE A 377 17.83 22.60 -13.83
N SER A 378 18.75 22.07 -13.04
CA SER A 378 19.84 21.20 -13.49
C SER A 378 19.97 19.98 -12.60
N ILE A 379 20.51 18.88 -13.16
CA ILE A 379 20.67 17.59 -12.48
C ILE A 379 22.11 17.09 -12.67
N VAL A 380 22.68 16.46 -11.64
CA VAL A 380 23.91 15.68 -11.75
C VAL A 380 23.62 14.23 -11.38
N MET A 381 23.90 13.30 -12.29
CA MET A 381 23.57 11.87 -12.16
C MET A 381 24.75 11.03 -11.68
N SER A 382 24.48 9.99 -10.88
CA SER A 382 25.44 8.94 -10.52
C SER A 382 25.31 7.75 -11.48
N LYS A 383 26.44 7.28 -12.02
CA LYS A 383 26.49 6.08 -12.88
C LYS A 383 26.17 4.82 -12.09
N SER A 384 26.83 4.63 -10.95
CA SER A 384 26.68 3.42 -10.12
C SER A 384 25.29 3.30 -9.48
N ARG A 385 24.66 4.44 -9.16
CA ARG A 385 23.33 4.45 -8.52
C ARG A 385 22.17 4.52 -9.51
N LYS A 386 22.41 4.95 -10.75
CA LYS A 386 21.38 5.25 -11.76
C LYS A 386 20.36 6.32 -11.34
N LEU A 387 20.72 7.13 -10.35
CA LEU A 387 19.90 8.15 -9.70
C LEU A 387 20.68 9.47 -9.63
N ALA A 388 20.01 10.60 -9.41
CA ALA A 388 20.68 11.88 -9.24
C ALA A 388 21.47 11.93 -7.93
N TYR A 389 22.69 12.47 -7.97
CA TYR A 389 23.37 12.95 -6.77
C TYR A 389 22.61 14.11 -6.14
N TYR A 390 22.22 15.07 -6.99
CA TYR A 390 21.38 16.18 -6.62
C TYR A 390 20.72 16.80 -7.86
N THR A 391 19.64 17.51 -7.60
CA THR A 391 19.03 18.48 -8.50
C THR A 391 19.12 19.88 -7.89
N VAL A 392 19.01 20.90 -8.73
CA VAL A 392 18.90 22.29 -8.29
C VAL A 392 17.89 23.03 -9.16
N VAL A 393 16.95 23.73 -8.54
CA VAL A 393 15.88 24.49 -9.22
C VAL A 393 15.87 25.94 -8.77
N ASN A 394 15.63 26.84 -9.72
CA ASN A 394 15.25 28.22 -9.44
C ASN A 394 13.73 28.37 -9.41
N ILE A 395 13.20 29.00 -8.37
CA ILE A 395 11.77 29.29 -8.20
C ILE A 395 11.57 30.80 -8.23
N ASP A 396 10.81 31.30 -9.21
CA ASP A 396 10.39 32.70 -9.27
C ASP A 396 8.94 32.85 -8.80
N GLY A 397 8.75 33.13 -7.52
CA GLY A 397 7.41 33.30 -6.94
C GLY A 397 6.57 34.38 -7.60
N LYS A 398 7.20 35.39 -8.20
CA LYS A 398 6.51 36.49 -8.89
C LYS A 398 6.02 36.10 -10.28
N GLU A 399 6.70 35.19 -10.97
CA GLU A 399 6.37 34.77 -12.33
C GLU A 399 5.69 33.41 -12.43
N MET A 400 5.30 32.81 -11.30
CA MET A 400 4.62 31.51 -11.24
C MET A 400 3.41 31.45 -12.18
N LYS A 401 3.22 30.28 -12.80
CA LYS A 401 2.10 29.97 -13.68
C LYS A 401 1.39 28.72 -13.18
N ASN A 402 0.06 28.71 -13.31
CA ASN A 402 -0.72 27.51 -13.08
C ASN A 402 -0.77 26.68 -14.37
N VAL A 403 -0.28 25.45 -14.31
CA VAL A 403 -0.34 24.47 -15.41
C VAL A 403 -1.08 23.25 -14.89
N GLU A 404 -2.25 22.96 -15.48
CA GLU A 404 -3.09 21.82 -15.13
C GLU A 404 -2.33 20.49 -15.30
N ARG A 405 -2.60 19.53 -14.43
CA ARG A 405 -2.00 18.20 -14.50
C ARG A 405 -2.70 17.38 -15.58
N GLY A 406 -1.94 16.88 -16.55
CA GLY A 406 -2.42 16.01 -17.61
C GLY A 406 -2.26 14.52 -17.29
N LYS A 407 -2.31 13.66 -18.32
CA LYS A 407 -1.87 12.26 -18.20
C LYS A 407 -0.34 12.23 -18.07
N ASP A 408 0.15 11.83 -16.90
CA ASP A 408 1.58 11.79 -16.62
C ASP A 408 2.27 10.73 -17.49
N SER A 409 3.18 11.16 -18.37
CA SER A 409 4.07 10.29 -19.16
C SER A 409 5.49 10.54 -18.70
N TRP A 410 6.26 9.46 -18.53
CA TRP A 410 7.64 9.53 -18.04
C TRP A 410 8.63 9.25 -19.17
N TYR A 411 9.77 9.93 -19.14
CA TYR A 411 10.75 9.92 -20.23
C TYR A 411 12.14 9.53 -19.76
N TYR A 412 12.81 8.67 -20.52
CA TYR A 412 14.27 8.56 -20.46
C TYR A 412 14.90 9.79 -21.12
N ASP A 413 15.95 10.34 -20.52
CA ASP A 413 16.69 11.44 -21.13
C ASP A 413 17.69 10.89 -22.16
N PRO A 414 17.60 11.27 -23.44
CA PRO A 414 18.46 10.74 -24.49
C PRO A 414 19.91 11.27 -24.44
N ARG A 415 20.20 12.27 -23.61
CA ARG A 415 21.53 12.89 -23.46
C ARG A 415 22.43 12.14 -22.49
N ILE A 416 21.87 11.25 -21.67
CA ILE A 416 22.61 10.31 -20.81
C ILE A 416 22.34 8.89 -21.29
N ASP A 417 23.30 7.97 -21.12
CA ASP A 417 23.09 6.55 -21.42
C ASP A 417 21.94 5.98 -20.56
N GLU A 418 21.07 5.17 -21.17
CA GLU A 418 19.86 4.62 -20.53
C GLU A 418 20.24 3.73 -19.33
N LYS A 419 21.38 3.04 -19.39
CA LYS A 419 21.86 2.18 -18.29
C LYS A 419 22.19 2.93 -16.99
N TYR A 420 22.33 4.26 -17.06
CA TYR A 420 22.57 5.13 -15.90
C TYR A 420 21.29 5.82 -15.41
N GLN A 421 20.11 5.36 -15.84
CA GLN A 421 18.81 5.87 -15.44
C GLN A 421 17.97 4.69 -14.89
N ALA A 422 17.36 4.88 -13.72
CA ALA A 422 16.40 3.93 -13.19
C ALA A 422 15.01 4.21 -13.78
N GLY A 423 14.55 3.36 -14.68
CA GLY A 423 13.27 3.55 -15.38
C GLY A 423 12.13 2.75 -14.79
N GLU A 424 11.10 2.53 -15.61
CA GLU A 424 9.82 1.93 -15.20
C GLU A 424 9.97 0.53 -14.59
N GLU A 425 10.99 -0.22 -15.00
CA GLU A 425 11.33 -1.52 -14.44
C GLU A 425 11.55 -1.49 -12.93
N LEU A 426 12.03 -0.36 -12.37
CA LEU A 426 12.18 -0.20 -10.93
C LEU A 426 10.84 0.03 -10.22
N TYR A 427 9.98 0.87 -10.79
CA TYR A 427 8.77 1.41 -10.12
C TYR A 427 7.51 0.59 -10.37
N SER A 428 7.50 -0.22 -11.43
CA SER A 428 6.35 -1.03 -11.82
C SER A 428 5.97 -2.06 -10.75
N ARG A 429 4.67 -2.13 -10.44
CA ARG A 429 4.05 -3.16 -9.58
C ARG A 429 4.70 -3.25 -8.19
N ASN A 430 4.92 -2.10 -7.56
CA ASN A 430 5.36 -2.02 -6.17
C ASN A 430 4.96 -0.67 -5.53
N ASP A 431 5.39 -0.46 -4.29
CA ASP A 431 5.07 0.72 -3.49
C ASP A 431 6.06 1.88 -3.63
N LEU A 432 7.09 1.75 -4.48
CA LEU A 432 7.97 2.84 -4.85
C LEU A 432 7.32 3.71 -5.92
N ASP A 433 7.05 4.96 -5.55
CA ASP A 433 6.70 6.01 -6.48
C ASP A 433 7.95 6.56 -7.17
N ARG A 434 7.73 7.17 -8.34
CA ARG A 434 8.69 8.02 -9.05
C ARG A 434 8.77 9.37 -8.35
N GLY A 435 9.41 9.38 -7.18
CA GLY A 435 9.54 10.55 -6.31
C GLY A 435 10.33 11.65 -7.02
N HIS A 436 9.69 12.80 -7.22
CA HIS A 436 10.30 13.94 -7.90
C HIS A 436 11.35 14.61 -6.99
N LEU A 437 12.57 14.79 -7.50
CA LEU A 437 13.59 15.58 -6.80
C LEU A 437 13.42 17.09 -7.05
N VAL A 438 13.13 17.47 -8.30
CA VAL A 438 12.51 18.77 -8.63
C VAL A 438 11.02 18.56 -8.79
N ARG A 439 10.23 19.18 -7.91
CA ARG A 439 8.78 19.11 -7.97
C ARG A 439 8.24 19.70 -9.26
N ARG A 440 7.09 19.17 -9.67
CA ARG A 440 6.35 19.59 -10.87
C ARG A 440 6.08 21.10 -10.93
N ARG A 441 5.80 21.76 -9.80
CA ARG A 441 5.44 23.19 -9.75
C ARG A 441 6.64 24.13 -9.65
N ASP A 442 7.73 23.71 -9.01
CA ASP A 442 8.89 24.55 -8.68
C ASP A 442 9.45 25.33 -9.89
N PRO A 443 9.64 24.72 -11.09
CA PRO A 443 10.20 25.45 -12.23
C PRO A 443 9.13 26.12 -13.10
N VAL A 444 7.85 26.13 -12.71
CA VAL A 444 6.71 26.54 -13.55
C VAL A 444 6.45 28.04 -13.44
N TRP A 445 7.37 28.83 -14.00
CA TRP A 445 7.26 30.28 -14.04
C TRP A 445 7.71 30.84 -15.41
N GLY A 446 7.37 32.09 -15.69
CA GLY A 446 7.75 32.78 -16.92
C GLY A 446 7.09 32.20 -18.19
N LYS A 447 7.72 32.44 -19.35
CA LYS A 447 7.17 32.05 -20.67
C LYS A 447 7.33 30.57 -21.00
N ASP A 448 8.30 29.90 -20.41
CA ASP A 448 8.65 28.50 -20.70
C ASP A 448 8.04 27.53 -19.67
N ALA A 449 7.13 28.01 -18.81
CA ALA A 449 6.52 27.29 -17.68
C ALA A 449 5.94 25.91 -18.05
N LYS A 450 5.22 25.79 -19.18
CA LYS A 450 4.67 24.50 -19.63
C LYS A 450 5.77 23.49 -19.95
N LYS A 451 6.84 23.94 -20.60
CA LYS A 451 7.97 23.07 -20.94
C LYS A 451 8.75 22.67 -19.68
N ALA A 452 8.94 23.62 -18.76
CA ALA A 452 9.55 23.37 -17.46
C ALA A 452 8.78 22.31 -16.66
N ASN A 453 7.44 22.37 -16.69
CA ASN A 453 6.56 21.36 -16.11
C ASN A 453 6.80 19.97 -16.69
N GLU A 454 6.76 19.85 -18.02
CA GLU A 454 7.01 18.58 -18.72
C GLU A 454 8.42 18.03 -18.44
N ASP A 455 9.42 18.90 -18.33
CA ASP A 455 10.80 18.51 -18.07
C ASP A 455 10.97 17.83 -16.70
N THR A 456 10.08 18.05 -15.73
CA THR A 456 10.13 17.38 -14.42
C THR A 456 9.80 15.88 -14.46
N PHE A 457 9.20 15.38 -15.54
CA PHE A 457 8.79 13.97 -15.71
C PHE A 457 9.87 13.09 -16.38
N HIS A 458 11.15 13.39 -16.16
CA HIS A 458 12.24 12.53 -16.62
C HIS A 458 12.71 11.60 -15.50
N PHE A 459 13.09 10.37 -15.83
CA PHE A 459 13.65 9.42 -14.86
C PHE A 459 14.96 9.92 -14.22
N THR A 460 15.67 10.82 -14.89
CA THR A 460 16.83 11.54 -14.31
C THR A 460 16.44 12.46 -13.14
N ASN A 461 15.18 12.90 -13.07
CA ASN A 461 14.62 13.70 -11.99
C ASN A 461 13.87 12.87 -10.93
N SER A 462 13.83 11.54 -11.06
CA SER A 462 13.18 10.69 -10.07
C SER A 462 14.17 9.94 -9.19
N SER A 463 13.69 9.61 -7.99
CA SER A 463 14.31 8.65 -7.09
C SER A 463 13.22 7.77 -6.47
N PRO A 464 13.49 6.48 -6.19
CA PRO A 464 12.55 5.59 -5.53
C PRO A 464 12.21 6.11 -4.13
N GLN A 465 10.97 6.56 -4.00
CA GLN A 465 10.39 7.01 -2.74
C GLN A 465 9.17 6.15 -2.46
N HIS A 466 9.05 5.63 -1.25
CA HIS A 466 7.83 4.91 -0.88
C HIS A 466 6.60 5.84 -0.99
N LYS A 467 5.46 5.33 -1.47
CA LYS A 467 4.22 6.11 -1.69
C LYS A 467 3.85 7.01 -0.50
N ASN A 468 3.93 6.50 0.71
CA ASN A 468 3.64 7.24 1.94
C ASN A 468 4.61 8.42 2.19
N LEU A 469 5.88 8.33 1.79
CA LEU A 469 6.82 9.46 1.84
C LEU A 469 6.45 10.49 0.78
N ASN A 470 6.32 10.03 -0.48
CA ASN A 470 6.11 10.88 -1.65
C ASN A 470 4.76 11.64 -1.63
N GLN A 471 3.72 11.06 -1.01
CA GLN A 471 2.35 11.58 -1.08
C GLN A 471 1.86 12.28 0.19
N LYS A 472 2.61 12.25 1.30
CA LYS A 472 2.18 12.85 2.58
C LYS A 472 3.21 13.83 3.14
N THR A 473 4.34 13.34 3.64
CA THR A 473 5.23 14.15 4.50
C THR A 473 6.18 15.07 3.74
N TRP A 474 6.46 14.77 2.47
CA TRP A 474 7.29 15.63 1.63
C TRP A 474 6.57 16.95 1.32
N LEU A 475 5.23 16.94 1.27
CA LEU A 475 4.38 18.03 0.80
C LEU A 475 4.41 19.28 1.70
N ASP A 476 4.50 19.17 3.02
CA ASP A 476 4.34 20.33 3.92
C ASP A 476 5.52 21.31 3.92
N LEU A 477 6.77 20.81 3.95
CA LEU A 477 7.98 21.65 3.79
C LEU A 477 8.03 22.25 2.38
N GLU A 478 7.58 21.44 1.43
CA GLU A 478 7.56 21.74 0.03
C GLU A 478 6.58 22.88 -0.27
N ASP A 479 5.35 22.78 0.21
CA ASP A 479 4.32 23.81 0.12
C ASP A 479 4.74 25.04 0.91
N TYR A 480 5.37 24.91 2.09
CA TYR A 480 5.90 26.07 2.81
C TYR A 480 6.86 26.90 1.94
N ILE A 481 7.88 26.30 1.29
CA ILE A 481 8.83 27.07 0.49
C ILE A 481 8.13 27.70 -0.74
N LEU A 482 7.27 26.94 -1.41
CA LEU A 482 6.63 27.37 -2.65
C LEU A 482 5.53 28.42 -2.41
N GLU A 483 4.66 28.19 -1.43
CA GLU A 483 3.60 29.11 -1.04
C GLU A 483 4.17 30.40 -0.47
N ASN A 484 5.23 30.35 0.34
CA ASN A 484 5.86 31.58 0.79
C ASN A 484 6.52 32.34 -0.37
N ALA A 485 7.19 31.64 -1.30
CA ALA A 485 7.76 32.29 -2.48
C ALA A 485 6.66 32.97 -3.32
N GLU A 486 5.52 32.31 -3.53
CA GLU A 486 4.37 32.85 -4.28
C GLU A 486 3.69 34.01 -3.53
N ASN A 487 3.33 33.82 -2.26
CA ASN A 487 2.62 34.80 -1.43
C ASN A 487 3.45 36.07 -1.18
N HIS A 488 4.76 35.91 -0.95
CA HIS A 488 5.68 37.01 -0.67
C HIS A 488 6.48 37.45 -1.91
N GLN A 489 6.22 36.85 -3.08
CA GLN A 489 6.82 37.18 -4.38
C GLN A 489 8.36 37.18 -4.38
N PHE A 490 9.00 36.31 -3.60
CA PHE A 490 10.46 36.20 -3.55
C PHE A 490 11.00 35.08 -4.44
N LYS A 491 12.31 35.12 -4.64
CA LYS A 491 13.07 34.12 -5.41
C LYS A 491 13.76 33.12 -4.48
N ALA A 492 13.71 31.85 -4.83
CA ALA A 492 14.41 30.79 -4.11
C ALA A 492 15.27 29.94 -5.05
N THR A 493 16.34 29.37 -4.49
CA THR A 493 17.11 28.27 -5.09
C THR A 493 17.03 27.08 -4.17
N VAL A 494 16.62 25.92 -4.69
CA VAL A 494 16.46 24.70 -3.89
C VAL A 494 17.31 23.59 -4.49
N PHE A 495 18.15 22.98 -3.65
CA PHE A 495 18.88 21.76 -3.95
C PHE A 495 18.19 20.57 -3.30
N THR A 496 18.06 19.45 -4.01
CA THR A 496 17.44 18.23 -3.49
C THR A 496 18.24 17.02 -3.90
N GLY A 497 18.39 16.04 -3.03
CA GLY A 497 18.98 14.76 -3.43
C GLY A 497 18.76 13.63 -2.42
N PRO A 498 19.02 12.39 -2.82
CA PRO A 498 19.13 11.26 -1.90
C PRO A 498 20.44 11.29 -1.10
N VAL A 499 20.46 10.58 0.03
CA VAL A 499 21.70 10.19 0.71
C VAL A 499 22.07 8.80 0.25
N PHE A 500 23.22 8.66 -0.40
CA PHE A 500 23.72 7.37 -0.86
C PHE A 500 24.59 6.71 0.21
N ARG A 501 24.15 5.55 0.69
CA ARG A 501 24.85 4.76 1.69
C ARG A 501 25.31 3.42 1.11
N GLU A 502 26.33 2.83 1.73
CA GLU A 502 26.84 1.53 1.30
C GLU A 502 25.83 0.40 1.60
N ASP A 503 25.11 0.53 2.71
CA ASP A 503 24.09 -0.37 3.25
C ASP A 503 22.69 -0.15 2.66
N ASP A 504 22.55 0.71 1.64
CA ASP A 504 21.28 0.86 0.91
C ASP A 504 20.84 -0.47 0.29
N ILE A 505 19.55 -0.80 0.45
CA ILE A 505 18.95 -2.04 -0.03
C ILE A 505 19.03 -2.11 -1.56
N VAL A 506 19.49 -3.23 -2.10
CA VAL A 506 19.46 -3.48 -3.54
C VAL A 506 18.11 -4.06 -3.93
N TYR A 507 17.39 -3.39 -4.81
CA TYR A 507 16.12 -3.85 -5.37
C TYR A 507 16.11 -3.62 -6.88
N ARG A 508 15.85 -4.68 -7.67
CA ARG A 508 15.85 -4.65 -9.15
C ARG A 508 17.07 -3.94 -9.74
N ASP A 509 18.26 -4.33 -9.28
CA ASP A 509 19.56 -3.77 -9.72
C ASP A 509 19.76 -2.27 -9.45
N VAL A 510 19.03 -1.71 -8.49
CA VAL A 510 19.18 -0.32 -8.01
C VAL A 510 19.29 -0.33 -6.49
N LYS A 511 20.27 0.40 -5.94
CA LYS A 511 20.37 0.65 -4.49
C LYS A 511 19.39 1.75 -4.10
N ILE A 512 18.39 1.43 -3.29
CA ILE A 512 17.30 2.32 -2.87
C ILE A 512 17.79 3.20 -1.71
N PRO A 513 17.83 4.53 -1.86
CA PRO A 513 18.26 5.43 -0.80
C PRO A 513 17.31 5.41 0.41
N ALA A 514 17.85 5.31 1.62
CA ALA A 514 17.04 5.36 2.85
C ALA A 514 16.63 6.78 3.27
N GLU A 515 17.32 7.81 2.79
CA GLU A 515 17.14 9.19 3.23
C GLU A 515 17.23 10.16 2.05
N PHE A 516 16.58 11.31 2.21
CA PHE A 516 16.61 12.42 1.29
C PHE A 516 16.94 13.71 2.04
N TRP A 517 17.57 14.63 1.33
CA TRP A 517 17.93 15.93 1.86
C TRP A 517 17.47 17.05 0.92
N LYS A 518 17.30 18.23 1.50
CA LYS A 518 16.98 19.46 0.78
C LYS A 518 17.73 20.64 1.36
N VAL A 519 18.21 21.54 0.52
CA VAL A 519 18.81 22.83 0.92
C VAL A 519 18.07 23.94 0.21
N ALA A 520 17.40 24.81 0.97
CA ALA A 520 16.68 25.97 0.45
C ALA A 520 17.49 27.23 0.70
N VAL A 521 17.72 28.01 -0.35
CA VAL A 521 18.50 29.25 -0.34
C VAL A 521 17.65 30.41 -0.83
N MET A 522 17.61 31.48 -0.05
CA MET A 522 16.85 32.70 -0.36
C MET A 522 17.55 33.94 0.19
N VAL A 523 17.15 35.12 -0.31
CA VAL A 523 17.58 36.41 0.24
C VAL A 523 16.51 36.92 1.21
N LYS A 524 16.89 37.18 2.45
CA LYS A 524 16.03 37.71 3.51
C LYS A 524 15.65 39.17 3.20
N GLU A 525 14.63 39.68 3.90
CA GLU A 525 14.20 41.09 3.77
C GLU A 525 15.31 42.10 4.10
N ASP A 526 16.26 41.73 4.98
CA ASP A 526 17.43 42.54 5.31
C ASP A 526 18.55 42.52 4.24
N GLY A 527 18.35 41.79 3.14
CA GLY A 527 19.28 41.65 2.03
C GLY A 527 20.39 40.63 2.25
N THR A 528 20.36 39.85 3.34
CA THR A 528 21.34 38.78 3.59
C THR A 528 20.87 37.44 3.01
N LEU A 529 21.83 36.55 2.69
CA LEU A 529 21.53 35.19 2.24
C LEU A 529 21.21 34.29 3.43
N SER A 530 20.19 33.45 3.28
CA SER A 530 19.86 32.32 4.16
C SER A 530 19.98 31.02 3.40
N ALA A 531 20.59 30.01 4.02
CA ALA A 531 20.65 28.64 3.53
C ALA A 531 20.20 27.67 4.63
N THR A 532 19.03 27.05 4.47
CA THR A 532 18.50 26.08 5.43
C THR A 532 18.55 24.68 4.86
N ALA A 533 18.94 23.70 5.67
CA ALA A 533 19.07 22.31 5.24
C ALA A 533 18.15 21.38 6.05
N TYR A 534 17.62 20.38 5.35
CA TYR A 534 16.62 19.46 5.84
C TYR A 534 17.02 18.02 5.51
N LEU A 535 16.75 17.11 6.43
CA LEU A 535 16.93 15.67 6.26
C LEU A 535 15.63 14.94 6.60
N GLN A 536 15.27 13.98 5.77
CA GLN A 536 14.13 13.10 5.99
C GLN A 536 14.52 11.66 5.71
N SER A 537 14.00 10.75 6.55
CA SER A 537 14.27 9.31 6.41
C SER A 537 13.02 8.56 5.99
N GLN A 538 13.19 7.70 4.98
CA GLN A 538 12.27 6.61 4.65
C GLN A 538 12.83 5.25 5.08
N LYS A 539 13.87 5.19 5.91
CA LYS A 539 14.50 3.93 6.31
C LYS A 539 13.48 2.91 6.82
N ASN A 540 12.55 3.35 7.67
CA ASN A 540 11.46 2.51 8.20
C ASN A 540 10.41 2.10 7.15
N LEU A 541 10.37 2.74 5.97
CA LEU A 541 9.45 2.53 4.85
C LEU A 541 10.04 1.70 3.71
N ILE A 542 11.37 1.59 3.65
CA ILE A 542 12.06 0.80 2.63
C ILE A 542 12.63 -0.51 3.20
N GLU A 543 12.81 -0.58 4.52
CA GLU A 543 12.98 -1.85 5.24
C GLU A 543 11.67 -2.67 5.27
N ASP A 544 10.52 -2.00 5.09
CA ASP A 544 9.17 -2.54 5.09
C ASP A 544 8.34 -1.84 4.00
N LEU A 545 8.33 -2.40 2.77
CA LEU A 545 7.63 -1.81 1.61
C LEU A 545 6.09 -1.88 1.73
N GLU A 546 5.52 -2.44 2.80
CA GLU A 546 4.07 -2.47 3.00
C GLU A 546 3.58 -1.98 4.38
N PHE A 547 4.46 -1.71 5.37
CA PHE A 547 3.99 -1.16 6.65
C PHE A 547 5.00 -0.32 7.45
N ALA A 548 5.11 1.00 7.19
CA ALA A 548 5.72 1.91 8.17
C ALA A 548 4.69 2.70 8.98
N TYR A 549 4.45 2.24 10.20
CA TYR A 549 4.02 3.10 11.29
C TYR A 549 5.24 3.54 12.10
N GLY A 550 5.79 4.68 11.71
CA GLY A 550 6.70 5.47 12.53
C GLY A 550 6.47 6.93 12.18
N ASP A 551 6.31 7.79 13.19
CA ASP A 551 6.14 9.22 12.97
C ASP A 551 7.34 9.74 12.16
N TYR A 552 7.05 10.22 10.96
CA TYR A 552 8.03 10.84 10.08
C TYR A 552 8.38 12.20 10.64
N LYS A 553 9.66 12.40 10.92
CA LYS A 553 10.17 13.67 11.41
C LYS A 553 11.02 14.29 10.31
N THR A 554 10.64 15.48 9.88
CA THR A 554 11.51 16.35 9.09
C THR A 554 12.48 16.99 10.06
N TYR A 555 13.77 16.86 9.80
CA TYR A 555 14.79 17.45 10.67
C TYR A 555 15.44 18.63 9.97
N GLN A 556 15.44 19.80 10.62
CA GLN A 556 16.40 20.84 10.25
C GLN A 556 17.79 20.41 10.75
N VAL A 557 18.76 20.37 9.85
CA VAL A 557 20.14 19.97 10.17
C VAL A 557 21.12 21.02 9.66
N PRO A 558 22.30 21.17 10.28
CA PRO A 558 23.34 22.03 9.75
C PRO A 558 23.75 21.59 8.33
N LEU A 559 24.06 22.52 7.45
CA LEU A 559 24.50 22.25 6.07
C LEU A 559 25.76 21.38 6.04
N SER A 560 26.63 21.51 7.05
CA SER A 560 27.81 20.66 7.25
C SER A 560 27.45 19.18 7.42
N LYS A 561 26.27 18.86 7.97
CA LYS A 561 25.77 17.49 8.08
C LYS A 561 25.48 16.91 6.70
N ILE A 562 24.81 17.68 5.83
CA ILE A 562 24.54 17.26 4.45
C ILE A 562 25.84 17.03 3.68
N GLU A 563 26.82 17.93 3.81
CA GLU A 563 28.15 17.73 3.21
C GLU A 563 28.81 16.43 3.69
N SER A 564 28.73 16.13 5.00
CA SER A 564 29.30 14.90 5.57
C SER A 564 28.62 13.63 5.05
N LEU A 565 27.31 13.67 4.84
CA LEU A 565 26.50 12.52 4.42
C LEU A 565 26.63 12.25 2.92
N THR A 566 26.83 13.29 2.11
CA THR A 566 26.76 13.21 0.65
C THR A 566 28.11 13.31 -0.04
N GLY A 567 29.13 13.86 0.64
CA GLY A 567 30.40 14.21 0.02
C GLY A 567 30.34 15.43 -0.91
N LEU A 568 29.19 16.11 -1.00
CA LEU A 568 29.02 17.39 -1.70
C LEU A 568 29.60 18.53 -0.87
N GLN A 569 30.06 19.60 -1.53
CA GLN A 569 30.58 20.79 -0.86
C GLN A 569 29.87 22.07 -1.33
N PHE A 570 29.18 22.75 -0.43
CA PHE A 570 28.34 23.93 -0.70
C PHE A 570 29.08 25.27 -0.53
N LYS A 571 30.43 25.25 -0.55
CA LYS A 571 31.32 26.43 -0.47
C LYS A 571 30.87 27.45 0.61
N ASP A 572 30.58 28.69 0.20
CA ASP A 572 30.29 29.83 1.07
C ASP A 572 28.87 29.80 1.65
N LEU A 573 27.97 28.94 1.17
CA LEU A 573 26.60 28.84 1.71
C LEU A 573 26.57 28.46 3.19
N LYS A 574 27.62 27.78 3.68
CA LYS A 574 27.76 27.45 5.12
C LYS A 574 27.78 28.69 6.01
N LYS A 575 28.28 29.83 5.52
CA LYS A 575 28.29 31.10 6.26
C LYS A 575 26.88 31.72 6.39
N SER A 576 25.93 31.23 5.60
CA SER A 576 24.54 31.65 5.56
C SER A 576 23.60 30.63 6.22
N ASP A 577 24.15 29.62 6.89
CA ASP A 577 23.37 28.63 7.64
C ASP A 577 23.02 29.17 9.04
N PRO A 578 21.73 29.42 9.34
CA PRO A 578 21.31 29.98 10.62
C PRO A 578 21.56 29.05 11.83
N ILE A 579 21.81 27.75 11.59
CA ILE A 579 22.10 26.76 12.64
C ILE A 579 23.51 26.17 12.53
N GLY A 580 24.38 26.78 11.71
CA GLY A 580 25.73 26.26 11.43
C GLY A 580 26.65 26.16 12.64
N ASP A 581 26.43 26.98 13.68
CA ASP A 581 27.24 27.02 14.90
C ASP A 581 26.73 26.07 16.01
N LEU A 582 25.60 25.38 15.82
CA LEU A 582 25.08 24.41 16.78
C LEU A 582 25.85 23.09 16.65
N GLU A 583 26.79 22.83 17.57
CA GLU A 583 27.56 21.56 17.66
C GLU A 583 26.71 20.29 17.96
N SER A 584 25.38 20.39 17.98
CA SER A 584 24.49 19.27 18.25
C SER A 584 24.46 18.30 17.06
N SER A 585 24.86 17.04 17.29
CA SER A 585 24.69 15.93 16.35
C SER A 585 23.22 15.51 16.14
N ALA A 586 22.30 16.02 16.94
CA ALA A 586 20.86 15.76 16.82
C ALA A 586 20.20 16.92 16.05
N GLY A 587 19.64 16.62 14.88
CA GLY A 587 18.83 17.57 14.11
C GLY A 587 17.60 18.02 14.88
N ARG A 588 17.10 19.22 14.59
CA ARG A 588 15.88 19.75 15.21
C ARG A 588 14.65 19.18 14.48
N VAL A 589 13.77 18.52 15.21
CA VAL A 589 12.47 18.05 14.68
C VAL A 589 11.63 19.27 14.31
N ILE A 590 11.03 19.24 13.11
CA ILE A 590 10.07 20.22 12.61
C ILE A 590 8.69 19.56 12.65
N GLU A 591 7.77 20.10 13.43
CA GLU A 591 6.36 19.68 13.45
C GLU A 591 5.45 20.70 12.73
N GLY A 592 5.91 21.95 12.60
CA GLY A 592 5.23 23.00 11.84
C GLY A 592 6.16 24.16 11.41
N PRO A 593 5.66 25.12 10.60
CA PRO A 593 6.44 26.28 10.12
C PRO A 593 7.11 27.12 11.23
N GLU A 594 6.51 27.18 12.41
CA GLU A 594 6.99 27.87 13.61
C GLU A 594 8.29 27.27 14.18
N ASP A 595 8.61 26.02 13.82
CA ASP A 595 9.85 25.38 14.23
C ASP A 595 11.05 25.79 13.38
N LEU A 596 10.83 26.41 12.22
CA LEU A 596 11.92 26.76 11.29
C LEU A 596 12.79 27.90 11.82
N LYS A 597 14.12 27.70 11.75
CA LYS A 597 15.10 28.78 11.94
C LYS A 597 15.62 29.23 10.58
N LEU A 598 15.25 30.45 10.17
CA LEU A 598 15.59 31.04 8.87
C LEU A 598 16.85 31.91 8.94
#